data_AF-A0A7W1BQY0-F1
#
_entry.id   AF-A0A7W1BQY0-F1
#
_cell.length_a   1.000
_cell.length_b   1.000
_cell.length_c   1.000
_cell.angle_alpha   90.00
_cell.angle_beta   90.00
_cell.angle_gamma   90.00
#
_symmetry.space_group_name_H-M   'P 1'
#
loop_
_entity.id
_entity.type
_entity.pdbx_description
1 polymer ?
#
loop_
_entity_poly.entity_id
_entity_poly.type
_entity_poly.pdbx_seq_one_letter_code
_entity_poly.pdbx_strand_id
1 'polypeptide(L)'
;MSAETKRPGRVNAAEKAKRLLTSGRLRVLQVEGNLIVAECRGDSGEVYQLGYQPDFERWGCTCPARTACSHMQALWSVTAVER
;
A
#
# COMPACT_ATOMS: atom_id res chain seq x y z
N MET A 1 -33.30 20.92 5.57
CA MET A 1 -32.69 19.95 4.64
C MET A 1 -31.49 20.63 4.01
N SER A 2 -30.31 20.48 4.62
CA SER A 2 -29.08 21.12 4.12
C SER A 2 -28.31 20.10 3.29
N ALA A 3 -28.09 20.44 2.02
CA ALA A 3 -27.29 19.66 1.10
C ALA A 3 -25.82 19.73 1.53
N GLU A 4 -25.29 18.60 1.98
CA GLU A 4 -23.87 18.44 2.28
C GLU A 4 -23.10 18.32 0.96
N THR A 5 -22.41 19.40 0.58
CA THR A 5 -21.58 19.46 -0.61
C THR A 5 -20.40 18.50 -0.47
N LYS A 6 -20.54 17.30 -1.06
CA LYS A 6 -19.51 16.26 -1.16
C LYS A 6 -18.24 16.85 -1.80
N ARG A 7 -17.20 17.06 -1.00
CA ARG A 7 -15.88 17.51 -1.47
C ARG A 7 -15.37 16.56 -2.59
N PRO A 8 -14.72 17.08 -3.65
CA PRO A 8 -14.21 16.25 -4.75
C PRO A 8 -13.35 15.12 -4.20
N GLY A 9 -13.66 13.90 -4.66
CA GLY A 9 -13.42 12.65 -3.95
C GLY A 9 -11.97 12.40 -3.53
N ARG A 10 -11.72 12.52 -2.23
CA ARG A 10 -10.66 11.75 -1.57
C ARG A 10 -11.11 10.28 -1.65
N VAL A 11 -10.73 9.58 -2.72
CA VAL A 11 -10.89 8.12 -2.75
C VAL A 11 -10.27 7.59 -1.47
N ASN A 12 -11.04 6.83 -0.70
CA ASN A 12 -10.55 6.33 0.57
C ASN A 12 -9.28 5.51 0.28
N ALA A 13 -8.20 5.74 1.03
CA ALA A 13 -6.96 4.99 0.85
C ALA A 13 -7.20 3.47 0.90
N ALA A 14 -8.20 3.03 1.68
CA ALA A 14 -8.65 1.65 1.77
C ALA A 14 -9.32 1.14 0.48
N GLU A 15 -10.18 1.95 -0.16
CA GLU A 15 -10.78 1.60 -1.45
C GLU A 15 -9.72 1.51 -2.54
N LYS A 16 -8.75 2.43 -2.52
CA LYS A 16 -7.61 2.39 -3.44
C LYS A 16 -6.72 1.17 -3.18
N ALA A 17 -6.46 0.82 -1.92
CA ALA A 17 -5.73 -0.39 -1.55
C ALA A 17 -6.41 -1.64 -2.10
N LYS A 18 -7.74 -1.76 -1.91
CA LYS A 18 -8.53 -2.86 -2.48
C LYS A 18 -8.39 -2.92 -4.00
N ARG A 19 -8.49 -1.79 -4.70
CA ARG A 19 -8.31 -1.73 -6.16
C ARG A 19 -6.92 -2.23 -6.57
N LEU A 20 -5.86 -1.75 -5.92
CA LEU A 20 -4.48 -2.16 -6.19
C LEU A 20 -4.32 -3.68 -6.09
N LEU A 21 -4.90 -4.30 -5.05
CA LEU A 21 -4.89 -5.76 -4.87
C LEU A 21 -5.68 -6.48 -5.97
N THR A 22 -6.93 -6.07 -6.22
CA THR A 22 -7.79 -6.72 -7.22
C THR A 22 -7.26 -6.57 -8.65
N SER A 23 -6.48 -5.54 -8.92
CA SER A 23 -5.81 -5.33 -10.21
C SER A 23 -4.44 -6.00 -10.31
N GLY A 24 -4.01 -6.78 -9.30
CA GLY A 24 -2.72 -7.48 -9.30
C GLY A 24 -1.51 -6.53 -9.31
N ARG A 25 -1.66 -5.31 -8.78
CA ARG A 25 -0.60 -4.28 -8.85
C ARG A 25 0.41 -4.34 -7.71
N LEU A 26 0.14 -5.14 -6.68
CA LEU A 26 1.07 -5.40 -5.58
C LEU A 26 1.78 -6.73 -5.82
N ARG A 27 3.11 -6.74 -5.69
CA ARG A 27 3.92 -7.95 -5.71
C ARG A 27 4.76 -8.00 -4.44
N VAL A 28 4.60 -9.06 -3.66
CA VAL A 28 5.51 -9.38 -2.56
C VAL A 28 6.68 -10.15 -3.16
N LEU A 29 7.90 -9.63 -2.97
CA LEU A 29 9.12 -10.15 -3.58
C LEU A 29 9.88 -11.08 -2.64
N GLN A 30 9.93 -10.71 -1.35
CA GLN A 30 10.64 -11.47 -0.32
C GLN A 30 9.91 -11.34 1.01
N VAL A 31 9.82 -12.46 1.73
CA VAL A 31 9.42 -12.54 3.13
C VAL A 31 10.43 -13.44 3.81
N GLU A 32 11.19 -12.90 4.76
CA GLU A 32 12.25 -13.62 5.47
C GLU A 32 12.31 -13.15 6.93
N GLY A 33 11.77 -13.96 7.84
CA GLY A 33 11.59 -13.57 9.23
C GLY A 33 10.78 -12.27 9.33
N ASN A 34 11.37 -11.22 9.90
CA ASN A 34 10.72 -9.91 9.99
C ASN A 34 10.90 -9.03 8.74
N LEU A 35 11.73 -9.41 7.76
CA LEU A 35 11.93 -8.62 6.54
C LEU A 35 10.79 -8.88 5.56
N ILE A 36 10.18 -7.79 5.07
CA ILE A 36 9.19 -7.84 3.98
C ILE A 36 9.63 -6.87 2.90
N VAL A 37 9.82 -7.36 1.67
CA VAL A 37 10.12 -6.54 0.49
C VAL A 37 9.02 -6.73 -0.54
N ALA A 38 8.42 -5.62 -0.97
CA ALA A 38 7.36 -5.60 -1.96
C ALA A 38 7.54 -4.42 -2.92
N GLU A 39 6.85 -4.52 -4.05
CA GLU A 39 6.67 -3.40 -4.97
C GLU A 39 5.18 -3.23 -5.31
N CYS A 40 4.76 -1.99 -5.53
CA CYS A 40 3.40 -1.68 -5.91
C CYS A 40 3.36 -0.68 -7.05
N ARG A 41 2.64 -1.03 -8.12
CA ARG A 41 2.40 -0.13 -9.26
C ARG A 41 1.26 0.82 -8.95
N GLY A 42 1.55 2.11 -8.83
CA GLY A 42 0.59 3.18 -8.58
C GLY A 42 -0.37 3.41 -9.75
N ASP A 43 -1.36 4.30 -9.54
CA ASP A 43 -2.33 4.66 -10.58
C ASP A 43 -1.66 5.40 -11.76
N SER A 44 -0.58 6.16 -11.50
CA SER A 44 0.26 6.82 -12.52
C SER A 44 1.09 5.85 -13.36
N GLY A 45 1.12 4.56 -12.98
CA GLY A 45 1.96 3.55 -13.61
C GLY A 45 3.38 3.45 -13.03
N GLU A 46 3.80 4.39 -12.19
CA GLU A 46 5.06 4.34 -11.43
C GLU A 46 5.07 3.15 -10.46
N VAL A 47 6.26 2.61 -10.19
CA VAL A 47 6.46 1.51 -9.23
C VAL A 47 7.09 2.05 -7.97
N TYR A 48 6.45 1.78 -6.83
CA TYR A 48 6.96 2.16 -5.51
C TYR A 48 7.45 0.93 -4.76
N GLN A 49 8.60 1.07 -4.10
CA GLN A 49 9.14 0.05 -3.21
C GLN A 49 8.53 0.26 -1.82
N LEU A 50 8.15 -0.82 -1.16
CA LEU A 50 7.49 -0.79 0.14
C LEU A 50 7.72 -2.08 0.91
N GLY A 51 7.59 -2.02 2.22
CA GLY A 51 7.91 -3.17 3.06
C GLY A 51 8.15 -2.82 4.51
N TYR A 52 8.55 -3.83 5.27
CA TYR A 52 9.02 -3.68 6.64
C TYR A 52 10.54 -3.87 6.67
N GLN A 53 11.25 -2.90 7.24
CA GLN A 53 12.69 -2.93 7.40
C GLN A 53 13.04 -3.24 8.87
N PRO A 54 13.61 -4.42 9.17
CA PRO A 54 13.89 -4.81 10.56
C PRO A 54 14.95 -3.93 11.22
N ASP A 55 15.97 -3.48 10.49
CA ASP A 55 17.04 -2.62 11.03
C ASP A 55 16.56 -1.30 11.63
N PHE A 56 15.39 -0.82 11.17
CA PHE A 56 14.79 0.44 11.60
C PHE A 56 13.44 0.24 12.30
N GLU A 57 13.02 -1.01 12.50
CA GLU A 57 11.71 -1.41 13.05
C GLU A 57 10.53 -0.61 12.46
N ARG A 58 10.54 -0.40 11.14
CA ARG A 58 9.55 0.48 10.50
C ARG A 58 9.03 -0.03 9.18
N TRP A 59 7.78 0.33 8.92
CA TRP A 59 7.17 0.27 7.61
C TRP A 59 7.61 1.46 6.76
N GLY A 60 7.83 1.20 5.48
CA GLY A 60 8.21 2.21 4.50
C GLY A 60 7.51 2.04 3.17
N CYS A 61 7.33 3.16 2.47
CA CYS A 61 6.97 3.20 1.06
C CYS A 61 7.66 4.39 0.41
N THR A 62 8.19 4.22 -0.80
CA THR A 62 8.91 5.27 -1.53
C THR A 62 8.01 6.29 -2.21
N CYS A 63 6.68 6.15 -2.11
CA CYS A 63 5.76 7.12 -2.70
C CYS A 63 5.78 8.47 -1.96
N PRO A 64 5.36 9.59 -2.59
CA PRO A 64 5.40 10.92 -1.96
C PRO A 64 4.51 11.11 -0.72
N ALA A 65 3.62 10.15 -0.44
CA ALA A 65 2.76 10.22 0.74
C ALA A 65 3.59 9.96 2.00
N ARG A 66 3.47 10.87 2.98
CA ARG A 66 4.28 10.85 4.21
C ARG A 66 3.73 9.93 5.32
N THR A 67 2.59 9.27 5.09
CA THR A 67 1.85 8.49 6.10
C THR A 67 1.27 7.21 5.47
N ALA A 68 0.32 6.56 6.16
CA ALA A 68 -0.44 5.39 5.68
C ALA A 68 -1.07 5.58 4.28
N CYS A 69 -0.30 5.25 3.25
CA CYS A 69 -0.71 5.33 1.85
C CYS A 69 -1.46 4.06 1.43
N SER A 70 -2.17 4.12 0.30
CA SER A 70 -2.90 2.98 -0.23
C SER A 70 -2.00 1.78 -0.57
N HIS A 71 -0.71 2.02 -0.89
CA HIS A 71 0.24 0.94 -1.18
C HIS A 71 0.57 0.14 0.09
N MET A 72 0.84 0.83 1.22
CA MET A 72 1.07 0.16 2.50
C MET A 72 -0.19 -0.53 3.00
N GLN A 73 -1.37 0.11 2.89
CA GLN A 73 -2.62 -0.54 3.27
C GLN A 73 -2.90 -1.80 2.43
N ALA A 74 -2.54 -1.79 1.14
CA ALA A 74 -2.64 -2.98 0.30
C ALA A 74 -1.72 -4.09 0.83
N LEU A 75 -0.46 -3.77 1.15
CA LEU A 75 0.49 -4.74 1.71
C LEU A 75 0.04 -5.29 3.07
N TRP A 76 -0.43 -4.44 3.98
CA TRP A 76 -0.94 -4.86 5.29
C TRP A 76 -2.19 -5.73 5.23
N SER A 77 -2.90 -5.74 4.10
CA SER A 77 -4.07 -6.58 3.88
C SER A 77 -3.73 -7.97 3.33
N VAL A 78 -2.45 -8.26 3.11
CA VAL A 78 -1.97 -9.54 2.58
C VAL A 78 -1.33 -10.36 3.70
N THR A 79 -1.64 -11.65 3.72
CA THR A 79 -0.94 -12.63 4.56
C THR A 79 -0.06 -13.48 3.65
N ALA A 80 1.23 -13.53 3.95
CA ALA A 80 2.16 -14.45 3.32
C ALA A 80 2.29 -15.70 4.20
N VAL A 81 2.37 -16.87 3.56
CA VAL A 81 2.77 -18.09 4.25
C VAL A 81 4.28 -18.23 4.10
N GLU A 82 5.00 -18.27 5.22
CA GLU A 82 6.42 -18.63 5.22
C GLU A 82 6.54 -20.08 4.74
N ARG A 83 7.49 -20.35 3.83
CA ARG A 83 7.79 -21.70 3.34
C ARG A 83 9.19 -22.11 3.75
#